data_AF-A0A383DH04-F1
#
_entry.id   AF-A0A383DH04-F1
#
_cell.length_a   1.000
_cell.length_b   1.000
_cell.length_c   1.000
_cell.angle_alpha   90.00
_cell.angle_beta   90.00
_cell.angle_gamma   90.00
#
_symmetry.space_group_name_H-M   'P 1'
#
loop_
_entity.id
_entity.type
_entity.pdbx_description
1 polymer ?
#
loop_
_entity_poly.entity_id
_entity_poly.type
_entity_poly.pdbx_seq_one_letter_code
_entity_poly.pdbx_strand_id
1 'polypeptide(L)'
;MLDYVALQRTIMYSYSVNIYDEHLDELVTLAKSGDITAAREGLRTFTKKHPHKLLAWKFLADLASSTKERSDAIRRAQLLAPGDPWVIEAKKQSKPPGYKPENYSKTNNSAALESQ
;
A
#
# COMPACT_ATOMS: atom_id res chain seq x y z
N MET A 1 1.42 -23.98 -36.11
CA MET A 1 2.59 -23.09 -36.00
C MET A 1 2.32 -22.21 -34.78
N LEU A 2 2.98 -22.46 -33.65
CA LEU A 2 2.84 -21.61 -32.46
C LEU A 2 3.66 -20.35 -32.72
N ASP A 3 3.03 -19.18 -32.73
CA ASP A 3 3.70 -17.90 -32.96
C ASP A 3 4.80 -17.69 -31.90
N TYR A 4 6.06 -17.79 -32.33
CA TYR A 4 7.23 -17.59 -31.47
C TYR A 4 7.20 -16.23 -30.75
N VAL A 5 6.62 -15.21 -31.40
CA VAL A 5 6.40 -13.87 -30.83
C VAL A 5 5.39 -13.89 -29.69
N ALA A 6 4.33 -14.70 -29.79
CA ALA A 6 3.35 -14.86 -28.72
C ALA A 6 3.95 -15.60 -27.52
N LEU A 7 4.77 -16.63 -27.76
CA LEU A 7 5.47 -17.34 -26.69
C LEU A 7 6.48 -16.45 -25.97
N GLN A 8 7.28 -15.65 -26.70
CA GLN A 8 8.21 -14.69 -26.10
C GLN A 8 7.48 -13.61 -25.30
N ARG A 9 6.35 -13.09 -25.79
CA ARG A 9 5.49 -12.19 -25.02
C ARG A 9 4.99 -12.86 -23.75
N THR A 10 4.44 -14.07 -23.83
CA THR A 10 3.91 -14.77 -22.65
C THR A 10 5.00 -15.04 -21.62
N ILE A 11 6.18 -15.48 -22.04
CA ILE A 11 7.33 -15.70 -21.15
C ILE A 11 7.77 -14.37 -20.51
N MET A 12 7.93 -13.31 -21.29
CA MET A 12 8.34 -11.99 -20.79
C MET A 12 7.30 -11.38 -19.84
N TYR A 13 6.01 -11.48 -20.17
CA TYR A 13 4.92 -11.04 -19.31
C TYR A 13 4.91 -11.84 -18.00
N SER A 14 5.04 -13.16 -18.05
CA SER A 14 5.08 -14.00 -16.86
C SER A 14 6.26 -13.65 -15.94
N TYR A 15 7.43 -13.34 -16.49
CA TYR A 15 8.61 -12.95 -15.73
C TYR A 15 8.44 -11.56 -15.09
N SER A 16 7.91 -10.58 -15.84
CA SER A 16 7.66 -9.24 -15.31
C SER A 16 6.64 -9.23 -14.18
N VAL A 17 5.56 -10.01 -14.30
CA VAL A 17 4.52 -10.12 -13.27
C VAL A 17 5.10 -10.71 -11.99
N ASN A 18 5.96 -11.72 -12.11
CA ASN A 18 6.59 -12.40 -10.98
C ASN A 18 7.58 -11.49 -10.22
N ILE A 19 8.38 -10.69 -10.94
CA ILE A 19 9.31 -9.71 -10.33
C ILE A 19 8.57 -8.67 -9.48
N TYR A 20 7.38 -8.22 -9.92
CA TYR A 20 6.62 -7.24 -9.14
C TYR A 20 6.05 -7.83 -7.86
N ASP A 21 5.69 -9.11 -7.89
CA ASP A 21 5.17 -9.81 -6.71
C ASP A 21 6.33 -10.08 -5.72
N GLU A 22 7.51 -10.43 -6.22
CA GLU A 22 8.73 -10.56 -5.40
C GLU A 22 9.12 -9.24 -4.71
N HIS A 23 9.15 -8.13 -5.45
CA HIS A 23 9.41 -6.81 -4.86
C HIS A 23 8.35 -6.37 -3.85
N LEU A 24 7.09 -6.77 -4.04
CA LEU A 24 6.06 -6.50 -3.04
C LEU A 24 6.29 -7.31 -1.77
N ASP A 25 6.66 -8.58 -1.89
CA ASP A 25 6.97 -9.46 -0.77
C ASP A 25 8.20 -8.99 0.03
N GLU A 26 9.21 -8.43 -0.63
CA GLU A 26 10.35 -7.77 0.02
C GLU A 26 9.89 -6.63 0.92
N LEU A 27 9.03 -5.74 0.42
CA LEU A 27 8.48 -4.61 1.19
C LEU A 27 7.64 -5.07 2.38
N VAL A 28 6.86 -6.13 2.21
CA VAL A 28 6.07 -6.74 3.29
C VAL A 28 6.98 -7.36 4.35
N THR A 29 8.05 -8.03 3.92
CA THR A 29 9.05 -8.63 4.82
C THR A 29 9.78 -7.55 5.61
N LEU A 30 10.11 -6.42 4.98
CA LEU A 30 10.70 -5.26 5.62
C LEU A 30 9.77 -4.64 6.68
N ALA A 31 8.46 -4.59 6.41
CA ALA A 31 7.49 -4.14 7.41
C ALA A 31 7.45 -5.11 8.61
N LYS A 32 7.46 -6.42 8.35
CA LYS A 32 7.45 -7.47 9.38
C LYS A 32 8.72 -7.48 10.24
N SER A 33 9.87 -7.09 9.68
CA SER A 33 11.12 -6.98 10.44
C SER A 33 11.17 -5.74 11.36
N GLY A 34 10.18 -4.86 11.26
CA GLY A 34 10.01 -3.69 12.13
C GLY A 34 10.41 -2.37 11.46
N ASP A 35 10.96 -2.38 10.25
CA ASP A 35 11.24 -1.16 9.50
C ASP A 35 10.00 -0.68 8.72
N ILE A 36 9.00 -0.25 9.49
CA ILE A 36 7.71 0.21 8.99
C ILE A 36 7.87 1.47 8.10
N THR A 37 8.84 2.33 8.42
CA THR A 37 9.03 3.58 7.68
C THR A 37 9.60 3.32 6.30
N ALA A 38 10.67 2.52 6.17
CA ALA A 38 11.23 2.17 4.87
C ALA A 38 10.23 1.37 4.02
N ALA A 39 9.52 0.40 4.63
CA ALA A 39 8.50 -0.37 3.95
C ALA A 39 7.36 0.52 3.38
N ARG A 40 6.90 1.51 4.17
CA ARG A 40 5.89 2.47 3.73
C ARG A 40 6.37 3.34 2.57
N GLU A 41 7.57 3.90 2.61
CA GLU A 41 8.11 4.70 1.50
C GLU A 41 8.30 3.85 0.24
N GLY A 42 8.74 2.60 0.40
CA GLY A 42 8.82 1.62 -0.68
C GLY A 42 7.44 1.35 -1.30
N LEU A 43 6.41 1.11 -0.48
CA LEU A 43 5.03 0.88 -0.94
C LEU A 43 4.43 2.10 -1.64
N ARG A 44 4.73 3.32 -1.19
CA ARG A 44 4.33 4.56 -1.90
C ARG A 44 4.91 4.63 -3.30
N THR A 45 6.18 4.25 -3.45
CA THR A 45 6.85 4.25 -4.76
C THR A 45 6.33 3.12 -5.64
N PHE A 46 6.13 1.95 -5.05
CA PHE A 46 5.61 0.77 -5.73
C PHE A 46 4.21 1.00 -6.29
N THR A 47 3.28 1.52 -5.47
CA THR A 47 1.89 1.79 -5.88
C THR A 47 1.78 2.88 -6.96
N LYS A 48 2.73 3.82 -7.04
CA LYS A 48 2.80 4.79 -8.16
C LYS A 48 3.19 4.11 -9.48
N LYS A 49 4.14 3.17 -9.45
CA LYS A 49 4.59 2.42 -10.62
C LYS A 49 3.60 1.33 -11.03
N HIS A 50 2.93 0.72 -10.05
CA HIS A 50 2.02 -0.42 -10.22
C HIS A 50 0.65 -0.12 -9.60
N PRO A 51 -0.10 0.86 -10.14
CA PRO A 51 -1.36 1.32 -9.54
C PRO A 51 -2.47 0.27 -9.58
N HIS A 52 -2.32 -0.80 -10.35
CA HIS A 52 -3.28 -1.90 -10.49
C HIS A 52 -3.07 -3.03 -9.47
N LYS A 53 -1.99 -3.00 -8.67
CA LYS A 53 -1.70 -4.05 -7.68
C LYS A 53 -2.51 -3.79 -6.40
N LEU A 54 -3.65 -4.46 -6.30
CA LEU A 54 -4.56 -4.35 -5.15
C LEU A 54 -3.87 -4.59 -3.81
N LEU A 55 -3.05 -5.65 -3.73
CA LEU A 55 -2.40 -6.05 -2.48
C LEU A 55 -1.46 -4.96 -1.94
N ALA A 56 -0.75 -4.24 -2.83
CA ALA A 56 0.11 -3.13 -2.45
C ALA A 56 -0.67 -1.97 -1.81
N TRP A 57 -1.87 -1.66 -2.33
CA TRP A 57 -2.75 -0.65 -1.72
C TRP A 57 -3.27 -1.07 -0.35
N LYS A 58 -3.57 -2.36 -0.17
CA LYS A 58 -3.98 -2.89 1.14
C LYS A 58 -2.87 -2.72 2.18
N PHE A 59 -1.66 -3.15 1.85
CA PHE A 59 -0.50 -2.98 2.74
C PHE A 59 -0.16 -1.53 3.02
N LEU A 60 -0.25 -0.65 2.01
CA LEU A 60 -0.02 0.79 2.22
C LEU A 60 -1.05 1.39 3.19
N ALA A 61 -2.32 0.96 3.13
CA ALA A 61 -3.35 1.42 4.05
C ALA A 61 -3.09 0.97 5.49
N ASP A 62 -2.62 -0.27 5.68
CA ASP A 62 -2.31 -0.82 7.00
C ASP A 62 -1.09 -0.15 7.63
N LEU A 63 -0.09 0.25 6.83
CA LEU A 63 1.13 0.92 7.30
C LEU A 63 1.07 2.45 7.26
N ALA A 64 -0.05 3.02 6.79
CA ALA A 64 -0.22 4.45 6.54
C ALA A 64 0.17 5.31 7.76
N SER A 65 0.83 6.44 7.52
CA SER A 65 1.26 7.36 8.58
C SER A 65 0.19 8.38 8.98
N SER A 66 -0.89 8.48 8.20
CA SER A 66 -1.95 9.46 8.38
C SER A 66 -3.32 8.92 7.94
N THR A 67 -4.40 9.42 8.55
CA THR A 67 -5.77 8.97 8.23
C THR A 67 -6.12 9.29 6.79
N LYS A 68 -5.57 10.40 6.27
CA LYS A 68 -5.70 10.81 4.88
C LYS A 68 -5.08 9.77 3.94
N GLU A 69 -3.81 9.42 4.18
CA GLU A 69 -3.11 8.40 3.39
C GLU A 69 -3.84 7.05 3.42
N ARG A 70 -4.27 6.62 4.61
CA ARG A 70 -5.04 5.38 4.75
C ARG A 70 -6.33 5.42 3.93
N SER A 71 -7.08 6.51 4.01
CA SER A 71 -8.35 6.66 3.28
C SER A 71 -8.12 6.67 1.77
N ASP A 72 -7.06 7.33 1.29
CA ASP A 72 -6.71 7.34 -0.12
C ASP A 72 -6.29 5.95 -0.63
N ALA A 73 -5.52 5.20 0.15
CA ALA A 73 -5.11 3.84 -0.19
C ALA A 73 -6.33 2.90 -0.24
N ILE A 74 -7.24 2.97 0.73
CA ILE A 74 -8.49 2.19 0.74
C ILE A 74 -9.37 2.56 -0.45
N ARG A 75 -9.49 3.84 -0.79
CA ARG A 75 -10.25 4.29 -1.96
C ARG A 75 -9.68 3.72 -3.26
N ARG A 76 -8.35 3.68 -3.40
CA ARG A 76 -7.69 3.04 -4.55
C ARG A 76 -7.95 1.53 -4.59
N ALA A 77 -7.87 0.85 -3.45
CA ALA A 77 -8.22 -0.57 -3.36
C ALA A 77 -9.69 -0.83 -3.74
N GLN A 78 -10.62 0.03 -3.31
CA GLN A 78 -12.04 -0.07 -3.66
C GLN A 78 -12.29 0.08 -5.17
N LEU A 79 -11.57 0.97 -5.85
CA LEU A 79 -11.69 1.12 -7.31
C LEU A 79 -11.23 -0.13 -8.06
N LEU A 80 -10.29 -0.88 -7.50
CA LEU A 80 -9.78 -2.13 -8.09
C LEU A 80 -10.69 -3.32 -7.75
N ALA A 81 -11.20 -3.39 -6.52
CA ALA A 81 -12.02 -4.49 -6.02
C ALA A 81 -13.12 -3.98 -5.05
N PRO A 82 -14.27 -3.50 -5.57
CA PRO A 82 -15.29 -2.84 -4.76
C PRO A 82 -16.05 -3.78 -3.81
N GLY A 83 -16.08 -5.08 -4.10
CA GLY A 83 -16.72 -6.10 -3.25
C GLY A 83 -15.76 -6.86 -2.34
N ASP A 84 -14.49 -6.42 -2.27
CA ASP A 84 -13.50 -7.10 -1.44
C ASP A 84 -13.84 -6.96 0.05
N PRO A 85 -13.96 -8.06 0.81
CA PRO A 85 -14.32 -8.01 2.23
C PRO A 85 -13.36 -7.15 3.05
N TRP A 86 -12.07 -7.15 2.74
CA TRP A 86 -11.09 -6.32 3.44
C TRP A 86 -11.39 -4.84 3.20
N VAL A 87 -11.79 -4.43 1.99
CA VAL A 87 -12.12 -3.02 1.70
C VAL A 87 -13.36 -2.59 2.48
N ILE A 88 -14.38 -3.45 2.53
CA ILE A 88 -15.62 -3.18 3.26
C ILE A 88 -15.33 -2.98 4.75
N GLU A 89 -14.53 -3.86 5.36
CA GLU A 89 -14.16 -3.74 6.77
C GLU A 89 -13.22 -2.55 7.02
N ALA A 90 -12.22 -2.34 6.16
CA ALA A 90 -11.24 -1.27 6.31
C ALA A 90 -11.90 0.12 6.30
N LYS A 91 -12.99 0.32 5.55
CA LYS A 91 -13.76 1.57 5.52
C LYS A 91 -14.54 1.85 6.79
N LYS A 92 -14.97 0.82 7.53
CA LYS A 92 -15.68 0.99 8.81
C LYS A 92 -14.77 1.55 9.89
N GLN A 93 -13.47 1.31 9.77
CA GLN A 93 -12.47 1.72 10.73
C GLN A 93 -11.74 2.97 10.22
N SER A 94 -11.53 3.97 11.06
CA SER A 94 -10.75 5.16 10.67
C SER A 94 -9.24 4.92 10.76
N LYS A 95 -8.80 4.09 11.71
CA LYS A 95 -7.39 3.84 12.02
C LYS A 95 -6.93 2.48 11.50
N PRO A 96 -5.62 2.30 11.21
CA PRO A 96 -5.08 1.01 10.79
C PRO A 96 -5.09 -0.02 11.95
N PRO A 97 -5.03 -1.33 11.62
CA PRO A 97 -4.90 -2.38 12.62
C PRO A 97 -3.61 -2.21 13.42
N GLY A 98 -3.65 -2.36 14.75
CA GLY A 98 -2.45 -2.22 15.58
C GLY A 98 -1.96 -0.77 15.74
N TYR A 99 -2.84 0.21 15.56
CA TYR A 99 -2.55 1.63 15.72
C TYR A 99 -1.75 1.94 17.00
N LYS A 100 -0.53 2.47 16.82
CA LYS A 100 0.25 3.11 17.86
C LYS A 100 0.46 4.58 17.52
N PRO A 101 0.21 5.52 18.45
CA PRO A 101 0.30 6.95 18.19
C PRO A 101 1.70 7.41 17.79
N GLU A 102 2.75 6.70 18.19
CA GLU A 102 4.16 6.97 17.84
C GLU A 102 4.50 6.77 16.35
N ASN A 103 3.75 5.90 15.64
CA ASN A 103 3.98 5.59 14.23
C ASN A 103 3.19 6.49 13.28
N TYR A 104 2.27 7.29 13.83
CA TYR A 104 1.56 8.34 13.13
C TYR A 104 2.32 9.64 13.32
N SER A 105 2.53 10.39 12.25
CA SER A 105 3.09 11.73 12.36
C SER A 105 2.22 12.51 13.35
N LYS A 106 2.78 12.87 14.51
CA LYS A 106 2.22 13.90 15.37
C LYS A 106 2.09 15.12 14.47
N THR A 107 0.88 15.40 14.01
CA THR A 107 0.52 16.76 13.65
C THR A 107 0.64 17.54 14.95
N ASN A 108 1.84 18.08 15.20
CA ASN A 108 2.04 19.08 16.23
C ASN A 108 1.12 20.23 15.84
N ASN A 109 -0.08 20.25 16.41
CA ASN A 109 -0.93 21.43 16.42
C ASN A 109 -0.26 22.44 17.35
N SER A 110 0.82 23.06 16.90
CA SER A 110 1.31 24.33 17.43
C SER A 110 0.40 25.44 16.88
N ALA A 111 -0.88 25.41 17.28
CA ALA A 111 -1.88 26.43 16.96
C ALA A 111 -2.83 26.67 18.13
N ALA A 112 -2.35 26.45 19.36
CA ALA A 112 -3.03 26.83 20.58
C ALA A 112 -1.97 27.30 21.57
N LEU A 113 -1.58 28.58 21.46
CA LEU A 113 -0.97 29.43 22.49
C LEU A 113 -0.37 30.67 21.79
N GLU A 114 -1.23 31.56 21.30
CA GLU A 114 -0.96 32.97 21.55
C GLU A 114 -1.94 33.42 22.62
N SER A 115 -1.36 33.65 23.77
CA SER A 115 -2.00 34.04 25.03
C SER A 115 -2.27 35.54 25.03
N GLN A 116 -3.36 35.89 25.73
CA GLN A 116 -3.62 37.16 26.44
C GLN A 116 -4.03 38.38 25.62
#